data_AF-A0A953R0E6-F1
#
_entry.id   AF-A0A953R0E6-F1
#
_cell.length_a   1.000
_cell.length_b   1.000
_cell.length_c   1.000
_cell.angle_alpha   90.00
_cell.angle_beta   90.00
_cell.angle_gamma   90.00
#
_symmetry.space_group_name_H-M   'P 1'
#
loop_
_entity.id
_entity.type
_entity.pdbx_description
1 polymer ?
#
loop_
_entity_poly.entity_id
_entity_poly.type
_entity_poly.pdbx_seq_one_letter_code
_entity_poly.pdbx_strand_id
1 'polypeptide(L)'
;MYQRMKTLTWLADSRSNVKSFPAGVQDDIGYALYAAQVGERSVKASPLHGLGGGVMEIAAYDASGTYRAVYTASIGESIYVIHAFQKKSKTGIATPKPDMDLIRQRLKQLRSEVKNAEKKGPPAGAQHGQRIR
;
A
#
# COMPACT_ATOMS: atom_id res chain seq x y z
N MET A 1 24.91 -0.57 -5.29
CA MET A 1 23.84 -1.40 -5.89
C MET A 1 22.55 -0.58 -5.86
N TYR A 2 21.98 -0.20 -7.00
CA TYR A 2 20.67 0.45 -7.04
C TYR A 2 19.59 -0.61 -6.84
N GLN A 3 18.86 -0.55 -5.74
CA GLN A 3 17.67 -1.38 -5.57
C GLN A 3 16.60 -0.85 -6.54
N ARG A 4 16.09 -1.70 -7.44
CA ARG A 4 15.01 -1.29 -8.36
C ARG A 4 13.81 -0.83 -7.53
N MET A 5 13.24 0.30 -7.92
CA MET A 5 12.03 0.86 -7.33
C MET A 5 10.91 -0.19 -7.37
N LYS A 6 10.34 -0.52 -6.21
CA LYS A 6 9.25 -1.48 -6.10
C LYS A 6 8.02 -0.97 -6.85
N THR A 7 7.27 -1.89 -7.46
CA THR A 7 6.00 -1.56 -8.08
C THR A 7 4.98 -1.16 -7.01
N LEU A 8 4.19 -0.13 -7.25
CA LEU A 8 3.09 0.27 -6.37
C LEU A 8 1.76 -0.15 -6.97
N THR A 9 1.03 -1.00 -6.25
CA THR A 9 -0.28 -1.51 -6.66
C THR A 9 -1.35 -1.00 -5.71
N TRP A 10 -2.43 -0.44 -6.26
CA TRP A 10 -3.59 0.02 -5.49
C TRP A 10 -4.63 -1.08 -5.40
N LEU A 11 -5.16 -1.34 -4.19
CA LEU A 11 -6.28 -2.27 -4.01
C LEU A 11 -7.61 -1.54 -3.93
N ALA A 12 -8.63 -2.12 -4.55
CA ALA A 12 -10.01 -1.64 -4.48
C ALA A 12 -10.12 -0.12 -4.73
N ASP A 13 -10.79 0.60 -3.84
CA ASP A 13 -11.04 2.04 -3.87
C ASP A 13 -9.90 2.88 -3.28
N SER A 14 -8.77 2.29 -2.86
CA SER A 14 -7.71 3.03 -2.16
C SER A 14 -7.16 4.19 -3.00
N ARG A 15 -7.02 4.01 -4.32
CA ARG A 15 -6.54 5.09 -5.21
C ARG A 15 -7.56 6.22 -5.33
N SER A 16 -8.84 5.89 -5.50
CA SER A 16 -9.89 6.90 -5.61
C SER A 16 -10.07 7.66 -4.29
N ASN A 17 -9.92 6.99 -3.15
CA ASN A 17 -9.98 7.61 -1.83
C ASN A 17 -8.80 8.57 -1.63
N VAL A 18 -7.56 8.17 -1.97
CA VAL A 18 -6.43 9.12 -1.89
C VAL A 18 -6.67 10.32 -2.81
N LYS A 19 -7.16 10.11 -4.03
CA LYS A 19 -7.45 11.20 -4.97
C LYS A 19 -8.56 12.16 -4.52
N SER A 20 -9.43 11.76 -3.59
CA SER A 20 -10.47 12.63 -3.05
C SER A 20 -10.00 13.42 -1.82
N PHE A 21 -8.79 13.18 -1.31
CA PHE A 21 -8.24 13.92 -0.19
C PHE A 21 -7.76 15.31 -0.61
N PRO A 22 -7.59 16.25 0.35
CA PRO A 22 -6.98 17.55 0.09
C PRO A 22 -5.60 17.43 -0.55
N ALA A 23 -5.20 18.38 -1.41
CA ALA A 23 -3.95 18.31 -2.18
C ALA A 23 -2.71 18.03 -1.31
N GLY A 24 -2.52 18.77 -0.21
CA GLY A 24 -1.38 18.54 0.69
C GLY A 24 -1.38 17.16 1.37
N VAL A 25 -2.56 16.56 1.58
CA VAL A 25 -2.68 15.18 2.08
C VAL A 25 -2.31 14.17 0.99
N GLN A 26 -2.65 14.45 -0.27
CA GLN A 26 -2.22 13.63 -1.40
C GLN A 26 -0.69 13.64 -1.55
N ASP A 27 -0.07 14.82 -1.43
CA ASP A 27 1.37 14.98 -1.53
C ASP A 27 2.10 14.23 -0.41
N ASP A 28 1.61 14.36 0.83
CA ASP A 28 2.15 13.65 1.99
C ASP A 28 2.13 12.13 1.83
N ILE A 29 0.98 11.60 1.38
CA ILE A 29 0.80 10.16 1.15
C ILE A 29 1.67 9.72 -0.03
N GLY A 30 1.67 10.48 -1.12
CA GLY A 30 2.45 10.20 -2.33
C GLY A 30 3.95 10.13 -2.03
N TYR A 31 4.48 11.10 -1.27
CA TYR A 31 5.88 11.11 -0.88
C TYR A 31 6.24 9.92 0.03
N ALA A 32 5.39 9.59 0.99
CA ALA A 32 5.62 8.44 1.86
C ALA A 32 5.57 7.10 1.12
N LEU A 33 4.69 6.97 0.12
CA LEU A 33 4.64 5.81 -0.75
C LEU A 33 5.86 5.73 -1.67
N TYR A 34 6.31 6.85 -2.23
CA TYR A 34 7.54 6.92 -3.01
C TYR A 34 8.76 6.44 -2.20
N ALA A 35 8.91 6.94 -0.97
CA ALA A 35 9.97 6.48 -0.05
C ALA A 35 9.92 4.96 0.14
N ALA A 36 8.72 4.39 0.35
CA ALA A 36 8.55 2.95 0.47
C ALA A 36 8.92 2.18 -0.80
N GLN A 37 8.66 2.74 -1.99
CA GLN A 37 9.04 2.11 -3.27
C GLN A 37 10.55 2.04 -3.45
N VAL A 38 11.31 3.04 -3.00
CA VAL A 38 12.78 3.06 -3.07
C VAL A 38 13.48 2.34 -1.91
N GLY A 39 12.71 1.70 -1.02
CA GLY A 39 13.25 0.93 0.10
C GLY A 39 13.46 1.74 1.38
N GLU A 40 13.05 3.00 1.40
CA GLU A 40 13.10 3.88 2.56
C GLU A 40 11.80 3.86 3.35
N ARG A 41 11.79 4.55 4.49
CA ARG A 41 10.60 4.75 5.31
C ARG A 41 10.44 6.23 5.63
N SER A 42 9.31 6.80 5.23
CA SER A 42 8.94 8.17 5.62
C SER A 42 8.70 8.28 7.12
N VAL A 43 9.00 9.45 7.69
CA VAL A 43 8.67 9.80 9.08
C VAL A 43 7.17 9.79 9.35
N LYS A 44 6.34 9.94 8.31
CA LYS A 44 4.87 9.86 8.41
C LYS A 44 4.36 8.42 8.42
N ALA A 45 5.24 7.44 8.23
CA ALA A 45 4.88 6.02 8.18
C ALA A 45 5.28 5.27 9.46
N SER A 46 4.37 4.46 9.99
CA SER A 46 4.57 3.59 11.17
C SER A 46 4.05 2.17 10.95
N PRO A 47 4.60 1.15 11.65
CA PRO A 47 4.01 -0.18 11.62
C PRO A 47 2.57 -0.16 12.12
N LEU A 48 1.66 -0.82 11.39
CA LEU A 48 0.29 -1.03 11.83
C LEU A 48 0.19 -2.39 12.53
N HIS A 49 0.04 -2.38 13.84
CA HIS A 49 0.01 -3.58 14.67
C HIS A 49 -1.31 -4.38 14.52
N GLY A 50 -1.26 -5.68 14.82
CA GLY A 50 -2.46 -6.54 14.85
C GLY A 50 -2.89 -7.13 13.50
N LEU A 51 -2.02 -7.10 12.48
CA LEU A 51 -2.27 -7.61 11.12
C LEU A 51 -1.21 -8.64 10.63
N GLY A 52 -0.29 -9.01 11.52
CA GLY A 52 0.96 -9.68 11.17
C GLY A 52 2.02 -8.67 10.69
N GLY A 53 3.28 -9.12 10.60
CA GLY A 53 4.39 -8.25 10.18
C GLY A 53 4.22 -7.70 8.76
N GLY A 54 4.90 -6.56 8.50
CA GLY A 54 5.03 -6.00 7.15
C GLY A 54 3.86 -5.15 6.67
N VAL A 55 2.98 -4.68 7.57
CA VAL A 55 1.94 -3.69 7.25
C VAL A 55 2.29 -2.37 7.92
N MET A 56 2.17 -1.29 7.15
CA MET A 56 2.53 0.06 7.53
C MET A 56 1.31 0.97 7.34
N GLU A 57 1.20 2.00 8.17
CA GLU A 57 0.24 3.09 8.01
C GLU A 57 0.98 4.41 7.80
N ILE A 58 0.44 5.26 6.94
CA ILE A 58 0.84 6.66 6.76
C ILE A 58 -0.22 7.51 7.44
N ALA A 59 0.19 8.48 8.25
CA ALA A 59 -0.70 9.50 8.80
C ALA A 59 -0.40 10.88 8.19
N ALA A 60 -1.41 11.47 7.56
CA ALA A 60 -1.37 12.82 6.98
C ALA A 60 -2.53 13.64 7.56
N TYR A 61 -2.38 14.96 7.57
CA TYR A 61 -3.27 15.85 8.32
C TYR A 61 -3.51 17.15 7.56
N ASP A 62 -4.71 17.70 7.68
CA ASP A 62 -5.06 19.05 7.26
C ASP A 62 -5.97 19.71 8.32
N ALA A 63 -6.59 20.85 7.98
CA ALA A 63 -7.56 21.52 8.86
C ALA A 63 -8.85 20.70 9.11
N SER A 64 -9.21 19.80 8.19
CA SER A 64 -10.41 18.96 8.23
C SER A 64 -10.22 17.74 9.12
N GLY A 65 -9.00 17.21 9.24
CA GLY A 65 -8.65 16.16 10.20
C GLY A 65 -7.47 15.28 9.79
N THR A 66 -7.51 14.02 10.23
CA THR A 66 -6.46 13.03 9.97
C THR A 66 -6.88 12.06 8.88
N TYR A 67 -5.98 11.81 7.95
CA TYR A 67 -6.11 10.86 6.85
C TYR A 67 -5.08 9.76 7.01
N ARG A 68 -5.46 8.54 6.65
CA ARG A 68 -4.57 7.40 6.70
C ARG A 68 -4.56 6.66 5.37
N ALA A 69 -3.38 6.19 5.00
CA ALA A 69 -3.19 5.20 3.95
C ALA A 69 -2.43 4.01 4.52
N VAL A 70 -2.94 2.81 4.32
CA VAL A 70 -2.35 1.57 4.84
C VAL A 70 -1.76 0.79 3.68
N TYR A 71 -0.52 0.34 3.82
CA TYR A 71 0.23 -0.33 2.77
C TYR A 71 1.10 -1.48 3.28
N THR A 72 1.56 -2.37 2.38
CA THR A 72 2.53 -3.42 2.72
C THR A 72 3.97 -2.93 2.54
N ALA A 73 4.89 -3.33 3.42
CA ALA A 73 6.31 -3.01 3.29
C ALA A 73 6.94 -3.64 2.02
N SER A 74 6.54 -4.88 1.71
CA SER A 74 6.73 -5.54 0.41
C SER A 74 6.05 -6.89 0.38
N ILE A 75 5.58 -7.29 -0.78
CA ILE A 75 5.31 -8.69 -1.14
C ILE A 75 5.93 -8.91 -2.52
N GLY A 76 7.00 -9.69 -2.60
CA GLY A 76 7.85 -9.76 -3.79
C GLY A 76 8.49 -8.40 -4.12
N GLU A 77 8.47 -8.00 -5.39
CA GLU A 77 8.97 -6.69 -5.87
C GLU A 77 7.90 -5.57 -5.81
N SER A 78 6.81 -5.76 -5.06
CA SER A 78 5.68 -4.84 -5.03
C SER A 78 5.31 -4.39 -3.62
N ILE A 79 4.87 -3.13 -3.49
CA ILE A 79 4.12 -2.61 -2.35
C ILE A 79 2.66 -2.45 -2.75
N TYR A 80 1.76 -2.68 -1.80
CA TYR A 80 0.32 -2.65 -2.04
C TYR A 80 -0.34 -1.63 -1.12
N VAL A 81 -1.06 -0.66 -1.68
CA VAL A 81 -1.92 0.24 -0.90
C VAL A 81 -3.25 -0.46 -0.68
N ILE A 82 -3.52 -0.82 0.58
CA ILE A 82 -4.62 -1.70 0.99
C ILE A 82 -5.91 -0.89 1.20
N HIS A 83 -5.80 0.23 1.90
CA HIS A 83 -6.94 1.06 2.28
C HIS A 83 -6.50 2.50 2.49
N ALA A 84 -7.39 3.44 2.21
CA ALA A 84 -7.19 4.86 2.50
C ALA A 84 -8.51 5.48 2.96
N PHE A 85 -8.46 6.24 4.05
CA PHE A 85 -9.65 6.82 4.69
C PHE A 85 -9.33 8.09 5.48
N GLN A 86 -10.32 8.95 5.63
CA GLN A 86 -10.29 10.03 6.63
C GLN A 86 -10.84 9.50 7.95
N LYS A 87 -10.08 9.67 9.03
CA LYS A 87 -10.54 9.32 10.36
C LYS A 87 -11.64 10.30 10.79
N LYS A 88 -12.83 9.78 11.10
CA LYS A 88 -13.99 10.59 11.54
C LYS A 88 -13.80 11.23 12.91
N SER A 89 -13.10 10.56 13.82
CA SER A 89 -12.81 11.11 15.16
C SER A 89 -11.51 11.93 15.15
N LYS A 90 -11.58 13.16 15.67
CA LYS A 90 -10.40 14.02 15.91
C LYS A 90 -9.57 13.58 17.11
N THR A 91 -10.07 12.66 17.94
CA THR A 91 -9.41 12.18 19.17
C THR A 91 -9.01 10.70 19.07
N GLY A 92 -7.91 10.32 19.72
CA GLY A 92 -7.38 8.96 19.75
C GLY A 92 -6.44 8.62 18.59
N ILE A 93 -5.42 7.81 18.88
CA ILE A 93 -4.37 7.43 17.92
C ILE A 93 -4.77 6.17 17.15
N ALA A 94 -5.59 5.30 17.74
CA ALA A 94 -5.96 4.02 17.13
C ALA A 94 -6.70 4.16 15.79
N THR A 95 -6.51 3.17 14.91
CA THR A 95 -7.31 3.00 13.69
C THR A 95 -8.68 2.41 14.05
N PRO A 96 -9.79 2.99 13.57
CA PRO A 96 -11.13 2.53 13.92
C PRO A 96 -11.34 1.04 13.58
N LYS A 97 -12.13 0.34 14.42
CA LYS A 97 -12.40 -1.10 14.24
C LYS A 97 -12.93 -1.45 12.82
N PRO A 98 -13.89 -0.69 12.23
CA PRO A 98 -14.36 -0.98 10.87
C PRO A 98 -13.25 -0.93 9.82
N ASP A 99 -12.35 0.06 9.91
CA ASP A 99 -11.21 0.18 9.02
C ASP A 99 -10.23 -0.98 9.22
N MET A 100 -9.94 -1.35 10.48
CA MET A 100 -9.10 -2.51 10.78
C MET A 100 -9.66 -3.82 10.20
N ASP A 101 -10.97 -4.02 10.31
CA ASP A 101 -11.62 -5.23 9.80
C ASP A 101 -11.60 -5.29 8.27
N LEU A 102 -11.83 -4.16 7.60
CA LEU A 102 -11.70 -4.05 6.15
C LEU A 102 -10.25 -4.28 5.68
N ILE A 103 -9.27 -3.72 6.38
CA ILE A 103 -7.85 -3.95 6.10
C ILE A 103 -7.51 -5.45 6.22
N ARG A 104 -7.98 -6.13 7.28
CA ARG A 104 -7.77 -7.58 7.45
C ARG A 104 -8.34 -8.37 6.29
N GLN A 105 -9.57 -8.06 5.87
CA GLN A 105 -10.23 -8.72 4.75
C GLN A 105 -9.41 -8.57 3.46
N ARG A 106 -9.05 -7.32 3.10
CA ARG A 106 -8.28 -7.04 1.89
C ARG A 106 -6.90 -7.68 1.91
N LEU A 107 -6.23 -7.68 3.05
CA LEU A 107 -4.92 -8.32 3.22
C LEU A 107 -4.99 -9.85 3.08
N LYS A 108 -6.03 -10.48 3.63
CA LYS A 108 -6.27 -11.93 3.47
C LYS A 108 -6.48 -12.28 2.00
N GLN A 109 -7.28 -11.48 1.29
CA GLN A 109 -7.52 -11.66 -0.14
C GLN A 109 -6.21 -11.50 -0.94
N LEU A 110 -5.47 -10.40 -0.76
CA LEU A 110 -4.19 -10.15 -1.43
C LEU A 110 -3.21 -11.31 -1.24
N ARG A 111 -3.01 -11.78 0.01
CA ARG A 111 -2.10 -12.90 0.31
C ARG A 111 -2.52 -14.18 -0.40
N SER A 112 -3.82 -14.44 -0.53
CA SER A 112 -4.33 -15.60 -1.25
C SER A 112 -4.08 -15.50 -2.76
N GLU A 113 -4.28 -14.31 -3.35
CA GLU A 113 -4.06 -14.04 -4.77
C GLU A 113 -2.59 -14.18 -5.14
N VAL A 114 -1.69 -13.58 -4.35
CA VAL A 114 -0.23 -13.70 -4.55
C VAL A 114 0.21 -15.15 -4.44
N LYS A 115 -0.20 -15.88 -3.39
CA LYS A 115 0.14 -17.30 -3.22
C LYS A 115 -0.35 -18.16 -4.39
N ASN A 116 -1.53 -17.86 -4.93
CA ASN A 116 -2.08 -18.58 -6.07
C ASN A 116 -1.34 -18.24 -7.37
N ALA A 117 -0.90 -16.99 -7.55
CA ALA A 117 -0.07 -16.58 -8.69
C ALA A 117 1.31 -17.27 -8.65
N GLU A 118 1.96 -17.33 -7.48
CA GLU A 118 3.24 -18.03 -7.30
C GLU A 118 3.14 -19.53 -7.63
N LYS A 119 2.05 -20.19 -7.21
CA LYS A 119 1.81 -21.61 -7.49
C LYS A 119 1.58 -21.91 -8.98
N LYS A 120 1.06 -20.96 -9.75
CA LYS A 120 0.82 -21.13 -11.19
C LYS A 120 2.10 -21.00 -12.03
N GLY A 121 3.22 -20.59 -11.41
CA GLY A 121 4.47 -20.28 -12.08
C GLY A 121 4.35 -19.06 -13.02
N PRO A 122 5.46 -18.44 -13.46
CA PRO A 122 5.39 -17.52 -14.59
C PRO A 122 4.81 -18.27 -15.79
N PRO A 123 4.00 -17.62 -16.66
CA PRO A 123 3.49 -18.28 -17.85
C PRO A 123 4.67 -18.87 -18.64
N ALA A 124 4.64 -20.18 -18.86
CA ALA A 124 5.55 -20.88 -19.76
C ALA A 124 5.30 -20.35 -21.18
N GLY A 125 6.01 -19.30 -21.60
CA GLY A 125 5.74 -18.72 -22.92
C GLY A 125 6.46 -17.44 -23.34
N ALA A 126 7.30 -16.79 -22.52
CA ALA A 126 8.09 -15.65 -22.99
C ALA A 126 9.50 -16.07 -23.48
N GLN A 127 9.54 -17.04 -24.41
CA GLN A 127 10.70 -17.28 -25.28
C GLN A 127 10.19 -17.63 -26.69
N HIS A 128 9.91 -16.62 -27.51
CA HIS A 128 10.16 -16.73 -28.95
C HIS A 128 10.10 -15.36 -29.63
N GLY A 129 11.19 -15.01 -30.28
CA GLY A 129 11.39 -13.77 -31.01
C GLY A 129 12.82 -13.67 -31.51
N GLN A 130 13.30 -14.73 -32.15
CA GLN A 130 14.58 -14.77 -32.85
C GLN A 130 14.75 -13.63 -33.86
N ARG A 131 16.00 -13.13 -33.92
CA ARG A 131 16.76 -12.73 -35.11
C ARG A 131 15.96 -12.17 -36.28
N ILE A 132 16.18 -10.88 -36.58
CA ILE A 132 16.31 -10.44 -37.97
C ILE A 132 17.47 -9.44 -38.05
N ARG A 133 18.52 -9.92 -38.73
CA ARG A 133 19.58 -9.26 -39.52
C ARG A 133 20.23 -7.99 -39.00
#